data_AF-A0A816HT26-F1
#
_entry.id   AF-A0A816HT26-F1
#
_cell.length_a   1.000
_cell.length_b   1.000
_cell.length_c   1.000
_cell.angle_alpha   90.00
_cell.angle_beta   90.00
_cell.angle_gamma   90.00
#
_symmetry.space_group_name_H-M   'P 1'
#
loop_
_entity.id
_entity.type
_entity.pdbx_description
1 polymer ?
#
loop_
_entity_poly.entity_id
_entity_poly.type
_entity_poly.pdbx_seq_one_letter_code
_entity_poly.pdbx_strand_id
1 'polypeptide(L)'
;MMCSALDYATYAENVLSKSIDPEVLKEIKEIEANKDYENPRYMELLIPNFYSKYVCRLENWPETIHRAFSHFNNDIYILMQGPSEFGISGLLENWNRRDDLSKIETPTLMIGATFD
;
A
#
# COMPACT_ATOMS: atom_id res chain seq x y z
N MET A 1 -4.80 6.26 -8.06
CA MET A 1 -5.42 4.90 -8.10
C MET A 1 -5.18 4.15 -9.41
N MET A 2 -4.60 2.95 -9.34
CA MET A 2 -4.26 2.10 -10.50
C MET A 2 -5.34 1.03 -10.74
N CYS A 3 -5.59 0.66 -12.00
CA CYS A 3 -6.53 -0.40 -12.40
C CYS A 3 -5.86 -1.77 -12.64
N SER A 4 -4.59 -1.88 -12.25
CA SER A 4 -3.70 -3.03 -12.47
C SER A 4 -2.75 -3.14 -11.28
N ALA A 5 -2.72 -4.31 -10.65
CA ALA A 5 -1.80 -4.61 -9.56
C ALA A 5 -0.34 -4.57 -10.03
N LEU A 6 -0.06 -4.98 -11.26
CA LEU A 6 1.28 -4.92 -11.83
C LEU A 6 1.76 -3.47 -12.06
N ASP A 7 0.86 -2.60 -12.54
CA ASP A 7 1.18 -1.18 -12.73
C ASP A 7 1.43 -0.52 -11.36
N TYR A 8 0.63 -0.87 -10.36
CA TYR A 8 0.86 -0.42 -8.98
C TYR A 8 2.19 -0.94 -8.43
N ALA A 9 2.50 -2.23 -8.52
CA ALA A 9 3.75 -2.80 -8.02
C ALA A 9 4.97 -2.13 -8.67
N THR A 10 4.88 -1.85 -9.97
CA THR A 10 5.91 -1.10 -10.71
C THR A 10 6.06 0.31 -10.16
N TYR A 11 4.97 1.01 -9.85
CA TYR A 11 4.99 2.34 -9.25
C TYR A 11 5.53 2.33 -7.81
N ALA A 12 5.11 1.37 -6.99
CA ALA A 12 5.58 1.20 -5.63
C ALA A 12 7.11 0.98 -5.58
N GLU A 13 7.63 0.08 -6.42
CA GLU A 13 9.07 -0.22 -6.47
C GLU A 13 9.87 0.95 -7.08
N ASN A 14 9.38 1.60 -8.14
CA ASN A 14 10.21 2.57 -8.88
C ASN A 14 10.04 4.03 -8.44
N VAL A 15 8.97 4.35 -7.72
CA VAL A 15 8.64 5.73 -7.31
C VAL A 15 8.51 5.83 -5.80
N LEU A 16 7.60 5.08 -5.18
CA LEU A 16 7.31 5.23 -3.77
C LEU A 16 8.48 4.78 -2.88
N SER A 17 9.09 3.63 -3.18
CA SER A 17 10.20 3.09 -2.39
C SER A 17 11.40 4.05 -2.33
N LYS A 18 11.63 4.82 -3.41
CA LYS A 18 12.76 5.78 -3.51
C LYS A 18 12.61 7.00 -2.60
N SER A 19 11.42 7.22 -2.05
CA SER A 19 11.15 8.30 -1.08
C SER A 19 11.45 7.90 0.37
N ILE A 20 11.72 6.62 0.60
CA ILE A 20 12.08 6.05 1.90
C ILE A 20 13.61 6.05 2.01
N ASP A 21 14.12 6.34 3.20
CA ASP A 21 15.56 6.23 3.47
C ASP A 21 16.04 4.81 3.13
N PRO A 22 17.15 4.64 2.38
CA PRO A 22 17.62 3.32 1.95
C PRO A 22 17.85 2.33 3.09
N GLU A 23 18.32 2.78 4.26
CA GLU A 23 18.54 1.89 5.41
C GLU A 23 17.22 1.46 6.05
N VAL A 24 16.25 2.38 6.12
CA VAL A 24 14.88 2.05 6.57
C VAL A 24 14.22 1.06 5.61
N LEU A 25 14.33 1.31 4.29
CA LEU A 25 13.76 0.43 3.27
C LEU A 25 14.39 -0.97 3.32
N LYS A 26 15.70 -1.05 3.58
CA LYS A 26 16.40 -2.32 3.76
C LYS A 26 15.86 -3.08 4.97
N GLU A 27 15.71 -2.43 6.12
CA GLU A 27 15.15 -3.06 7.34
C GLU A 27 13.72 -3.55 7.09
N ILE A 28 12.88 -2.76 6.41
CA ILE A 28 11.53 -3.17 5.99
C ILE A 28 11.58 -4.43 5.12
N LYS A 29 12.41 -4.45 4.07
CA LYS A 29 12.53 -5.59 3.15
C LYS A 29 13.09 -6.85 3.85
N GLU A 30 13.95 -6.69 4.85
CA GLU A 30 14.46 -7.82 5.66
C GLU A 30 13.36 -8.43 6.53
N ILE A 31 12.54 -7.61 7.18
CA ILE A 31 11.36 -8.07 7.94
C ILE A 31 10.39 -8.80 7.01
N GLU A 32 10.12 -8.23 5.83
CA GLU A 32 9.24 -8.84 4.82
C GLU A 32 9.76 -10.19 4.33
N ALA A 33 11.05 -10.28 4.00
CA ALA A 33 11.68 -11.51 3.53
C ALA A 33 11.63 -12.64 4.58
N ASN A 34 11.70 -12.29 5.87
CA ASN A 34 11.56 -13.22 6.98
C ASN A 34 10.10 -13.56 7.33
N LYS A 35 9.14 -12.92 6.65
CA LYS A 35 7.69 -13.03 6.92
C LYS A 35 7.31 -12.64 8.35
N ASP A 36 8.09 -11.75 8.97
CA ASP A 36 7.93 -11.33 10.36
C ASP A 36 6.99 -10.12 10.48
N TYR A 37 5.79 -10.24 9.92
CA TYR A 37 4.88 -9.10 9.73
C TYR A 37 4.23 -8.61 11.03
N GLU A 38 4.25 -9.43 12.09
CA GLU A 38 3.75 -9.05 13.42
C GLU A 38 4.80 -8.28 14.24
N ASN A 39 6.02 -8.11 13.70
CA ASN A 39 7.06 -7.37 14.38
C ASN A 39 6.65 -5.91 14.57
N PRO A 40 6.59 -5.39 15.82
CA PRO A 40 6.19 -4.01 16.06
C PRO A 40 7.11 -3.01 15.34
N ARG A 41 8.38 -3.38 15.14
CA ARG A 41 9.36 -2.60 14.40
C ARG A 41 8.91 -2.30 12.98
N TYR A 42 8.17 -3.22 12.36
CA TYR A 42 7.69 -3.08 11.00
C TYR A 42 6.78 -1.85 10.84
N MET A 43 5.78 -1.72 11.71
CA MET A 43 4.89 -0.57 11.70
C MET A 43 5.56 0.70 12.21
N GLU A 44 6.52 0.61 13.15
CA GLU A 44 7.34 1.75 13.55
C GLU A 44 8.14 2.36 12.39
N LEU A 45 8.58 1.54 11.43
CA LEU A 45 9.26 1.99 10.22
C LEU A 45 8.25 2.53 9.20
N LEU A 46 7.17 1.78 8.94
CA LEU A 46 6.19 2.13 7.89
C LEU A 46 5.37 3.39 8.21
N ILE A 47 4.98 3.60 9.46
CA ILE A 47 4.12 4.74 9.85
C ILE A 47 4.77 6.09 9.47
N PRO A 48 5.95 6.47 10.00
CA PRO A 48 6.53 7.77 9.71
C PRO A 48 7.12 7.88 8.30
N ASN A 49 7.63 6.77 7.74
CA ASN A 49 8.34 6.82 6.47
C ASN A 49 7.45 6.69 5.25
N PHE A 50 6.27 6.07 5.41
CA PHE A 50 5.34 5.83 4.31
C PHE A 50 3.91 6.30 4.62
N TYR A 51 3.25 5.80 5.66
CA TYR A 51 1.81 6.06 5.88
C TYR A 51 1.54 7.55 6.11
N SER A 52 2.37 8.23 6.91
CA SER A 52 2.26 9.67 7.15
C SER A 52 2.57 10.53 5.91
N LYS A 53 3.07 9.94 4.82
CA LYS A 53 3.38 10.63 3.58
C LYS A 53 2.37 10.34 2.46
N TYR A 54 1.86 9.11 2.40
CA TYR A 54 1.08 8.60 1.26
C TYR A 54 -0.33 8.09 1.64
N VAL A 55 -0.60 7.79 2.92
CA VAL A 55 -1.93 7.32 3.38
C VAL A 55 -2.70 8.45 4.05
N CYS A 56 -2.12 9.07 5.09
CA CYS A 56 -2.71 10.22 5.75
C CYS A 56 -1.62 11.20 6.19
N ARG A 57 -1.62 12.37 5.57
CA ARG A 57 -0.61 13.42 5.79
C ARG A 57 -0.95 14.40 6.91
N LEU A 58 -2.08 14.21 7.59
CA LEU A 58 -2.46 15.03 8.73
C LEU A 58 -1.59 14.63 9.93
N GLU A 59 -1.14 15.61 10.70
CA GLU A 59 -0.37 15.35 11.94
C GLU A 59 -1.20 14.56 12.95
N ASN A 60 -2.47 14.94 13.10
CA ASN A 60 -3.44 14.21 13.91
C ASN A 60 -4.33 13.40 12.98
N TRP A 61 -4.17 12.07 13.01
CA TRP A 61 -5.01 11.19 12.22
C TRP A 61 -6.45 11.25 12.71
N PRO A 62 -7.44 11.37 11.80
CA PRO A 62 -8.84 11.37 12.18
C PRO A 62 -9.24 10.08 12.91
N GLU A 63 -10.19 10.18 13.84
CA GLU A 63 -10.77 9.01 14.54
C GLU A 63 -11.25 7.94 13.55
N THR A 64 -11.78 8.33 12.40
CA THR A 64 -12.25 7.40 11.38
C THR A 64 -11.14 6.52 10.81
N ILE A 65 -9.91 7.03 10.71
CA ILE A 65 -8.74 6.24 10.30
C ILE A 65 -8.36 5.26 11.40
N HIS A 66 -8.32 5.71 12.66
CA HIS A 66 -8.03 4.82 13.78
C HIS A 66 -9.07 3.69 13.89
N ARG A 67 -10.35 4.01 13.72
CA ARG A 67 -11.44 3.02 13.71
C ARG A 67 -11.33 2.05 12.54
N ALA A 68 -10.88 2.49 11.36
CA ALA A 68 -10.66 1.59 10.24
C ALA A 68 -9.53 0.58 10.56
N PHE A 69 -8.40 1.06 11.07
CA PHE A 69 -7.28 0.19 11.45
C PHE A 69 -7.60 -0.75 12.62
N SER A 70 -8.47 -0.35 13.56
CA SER A 70 -8.87 -1.24 14.67
C SER A 70 -9.69 -2.45 14.23
N HIS A 71 -10.29 -2.41 13.04
CA HIS A 71 -11.04 -3.52 12.45
C HIS A 71 -10.26 -4.22 11.32
N PHE A 72 -8.98 -3.87 11.14
CA PHE A 72 -8.15 -4.43 10.10
C PHE A 72 -7.92 -5.92 10.32
N ASN A 73 -8.18 -6.72 9.29
CA ASN A 73 -7.94 -8.15 9.32
C ASN A 73 -6.64 -8.45 8.55
N ASN A 74 -5.57 -8.68 9.31
CA ASN A 74 -4.24 -8.89 8.75
C ASN A 74 -4.17 -10.18 7.90
N ASP A 75 -4.84 -11.25 8.33
CA ASP A 75 -4.87 -12.52 7.59
C ASP A 75 -5.44 -12.35 6.18
N ILE A 76 -6.56 -11.62 6.08
CA ILE A 76 -7.20 -11.34 4.79
C ILE A 76 -6.34 -10.38 3.95
N TYR A 77 -5.74 -9.37 4.58
CA TYR A 77 -4.88 -8.42 3.89
C TYR A 77 -3.65 -9.11 3.26
N ILE A 78 -2.93 -9.91 4.04
CA ILE A 78 -1.79 -10.69 3.55
C ILE A 78 -2.21 -11.67 2.46
N LEU A 79 -3.35 -12.35 2.63
CA LEU A 79 -3.88 -13.30 1.64
C LEU A 79 -4.21 -12.62 0.31
N MET A 80 -4.87 -11.46 0.34
CA MET A 80 -5.38 -10.79 -0.84
C MET A 80 -4.30 -9.94 -1.53
N GLN A 81 -3.64 -9.09 -0.77
CA GLN A 81 -2.69 -8.11 -1.26
C GLN A 81 -1.24 -8.60 -1.09
N GLY A 82 -0.87 -8.93 0.14
CA GLY A 82 0.52 -9.16 0.55
C GLY A 82 0.86 -8.37 1.83
N PRO A 83 2.10 -8.41 2.31
CA PRO A 83 2.46 -7.86 3.62
C PRO A 83 2.47 -6.33 3.72
N SER A 84 2.55 -5.62 2.60
CA SER A 84 2.53 -4.16 2.55
C SER A 84 2.26 -3.64 1.15
N GLU A 85 2.31 -2.31 1.02
CA GLU A 85 2.30 -1.58 -0.25
C GLU A 85 3.51 -1.85 -1.17
N PHE A 86 4.58 -2.48 -0.67
CA PHE A 86 5.79 -2.77 -1.44
C PHE A 86 5.92 -4.21 -1.92
N GLY A 87 5.01 -5.08 -1.46
CA GLY A 87 5.08 -6.52 -1.73
C GLY A 87 3.73 -7.06 -2.11
N ILE A 88 3.16 -6.66 -3.25
CA ILE A 88 1.99 -7.35 -3.76
C ILE A 88 2.41 -8.79 -4.13
N SER A 89 1.89 -9.75 -3.38
CA SER A 89 2.19 -11.18 -3.53
C SER A 89 1.01 -12.07 -3.13
N GLY A 90 -0.16 -11.48 -2.88
CA GLY A 90 -1.40 -12.19 -2.55
C GLY A 90 -2.19 -12.57 -3.81
N LEU A 91 -3.45 -12.99 -3.60
CA LEU A 91 -4.36 -13.40 -4.68
C LEU A 91 -4.61 -12.31 -5.75
N LEU A 92 -4.39 -11.04 -5.41
CA LEU A 92 -4.55 -9.90 -6.32
C LEU A 92 -3.30 -9.57 -7.12
N GLU A 93 -2.18 -10.31 -6.99
CA GLU A 93 -0.91 -10.00 -7.67
C GLU A 93 -1.04 -9.83 -9.20
N ASN A 94 -1.95 -10.58 -9.82
CA ASN A 94 -2.21 -10.56 -11.25
C ASN A 94 -3.52 -9.85 -11.61
N TRP A 95 -4.17 -9.16 -10.65
CA TRP A 95 -5.42 -8.46 -10.89
C TRP A 95 -5.21 -7.29 -11.83
N ASN A 96 -5.95 -7.26 -12.94
CA ASN A 96 -5.89 -6.20 -13.93
C ASN A 96 -7.24 -6.05 -14.63
N ARG A 97 -7.76 -4.82 -14.68
CA ARG A 97 -9.03 -4.46 -15.34
C ARG A 97 -8.85 -3.36 -16.39
N ARG A 98 -7.62 -3.05 -16.79
CA ARG A 98 -7.31 -1.96 -17.74
C ARG A 98 -8.11 -2.06 -19.04
N ASP A 99 -8.16 -3.26 -19.62
CA ASP A 99 -8.85 -3.50 -20.90
C ASP A 99 -10.38 -3.52 -20.76
N ASP A 100 -10.90 -3.59 -19.53
CA ASP A 100 -12.33 -3.53 -19.25
C ASP A 100 -12.82 -2.11 -18.99
N LEU A 101 -11.92 -1.15 -18.74
CA LEU A 101 -12.31 0.23 -18.42
C LEU A 101 -13.12 0.88 -19.55
N SER A 102 -12.85 0.53 -20.82
CA SER A 102 -13.61 1.06 -21.97
C SER A 102 -15.05 0.56 -22.03
N LYS A 103 -15.43 -0.43 -21.22
CA LYS A 103 -16.80 -0.96 -21.12
C LYS A 103 -17.67 -0.16 -20.15
N ILE A 104 -17.10 0.79 -19.41
CA ILE A 104 -17.85 1.64 -18.47
C ILE A 104 -18.55 2.74 -19.28
N GLU A 105 -19.87 2.62 -19.43
CA GLU A 105 -20.70 3.59 -20.15
C GLU A 105 -21.28 4.68 -19.24
N THR A 106 -21.28 4.47 -17.92
CA THR A 106 -21.80 5.44 -16.96
C THR A 106 -20.81 6.58 -16.75
N PRO A 107 -21.28 7.85 -16.66
CA PRO A 107 -20.41 8.98 -16.33
C PRO A 107 -19.59 8.71 -15.08
N THR A 108 -18.25 8.83 -15.20
CA THR A 108 -17.30 8.44 -14.15
C THR A 108 -16.39 9.62 -13.81
N LEU A 109 -16.29 9.94 -12.53
CA LEU A 109 -15.32 10.90 -11.99
C LEU A 109 -14.11 10.14 -11.46
N MET A 110 -12.92 10.48 -11.92
CA MET A 110 -11.66 10.00 -11.36
C MET A 110 -11.03 11.08 -10.50
N ILE A 111 -10.64 10.73 -9.28
CA ILE A 111 -9.91 11.61 -8.36
C ILE A 111 -8.55 10.96 -8.09
N GLY A 112 -7.49 11.76 -8.15
CA GLY A 112 -6.15 11.39 -7.75
C GLY A 112 -5.50 12.57 -7.01
N ALA A 113 -4.43 12.28 -6.27
CA ALA A 113 -3.68 13.28 -5.53
C ALA A 113 -2.19 13.20 -5.88
N THR A 114 -1.45 14.29 -5.63
CA THR A 114 0.00 14.38 -5.89
C THR A 114 0.83 13.37 -5.10
N PHE A 115 0.32 12.92 -3.95
CA PHE A 115 1.00 11.99 -3.03
C PHE A 115 0.18 10.70 -2.83
N ASP A 116 -0.61 10.30 -3.83
CA ASP A 116 -1.30 9.00 -3.92
C ASP A 116 -0.39 7.95 -4.61
#